data_AF-A0A4Y3RSP2-F1
#
_entry.id   AF-A0A4Y3RSP2-F1
#
_cell.length_a   1.000
_cell.length_b   1.000
_cell.length_c   1.000
_cell.angle_alpha   90.00
_cell.angle_beta   90.00
_cell.angle_gamma   90.00
#
_symmetry.space_group_name_H-M   'P 1'
#
loop_
_entity.id
_entity.type
_entity.pdbx_description
1 polymer ?
#
loop_
_entity_poly.entity_id
_entity_poly.type
_entity_poly.pdbx_seq_one_letter_code
_entity_poly.pdbx_strand_id
1 'polypeptide(L)' 'MCAIHQPNLFPRLTTLAKLFAADTWIVLDDVQFTRRDYQHRTRLAALSDPDRTKWLSISPPTCPRAARPSSATL' A
#
# COMPACT_ATOMS: atom_id res chain seq x y z
N MET A 1 -14.56 -18.79 -6.83
CA MET A 1 -13.13 -18.39 -6.82
C MET A 1 -13.01 -17.01 -6.18
N CYS A 2 -12.09 -16.81 -5.23
CA CYS A 2 -11.95 -15.55 -4.48
C CYS A 2 -10.62 -14.88 -4.79
N ALA A 3 -10.62 -13.58 -5.06
CA ALA A 3 -9.41 -12.76 -5.21
C ALA A 3 -9.24 -11.88 -3.97
N ILE A 4 -8.02 -11.87 -3.42
CA ILE A 4 -7.62 -10.98 -2.32
C ILE A 4 -6.42 -10.20 -2.82
N HIS A 5 -6.49 -8.87 -2.82
CA HIS A 5 -5.39 -8.04 -3.32
C HIS A 5 -5.42 -6.64 -2.69
N GLN A 6 -4.25 -6.06 -2.45
CA GLN A 6 -4.10 -4.69 -1.98
C GLN A 6 -4.45 -3.70 -3.10
N PRO A 7 -5.26 -2.66 -2.85
CA PRO A 7 -5.57 -1.65 -3.84
C PRO A 7 -4.33 -0.82 -4.21
N ASN A 8 -3.77 -1.10 -5.39
CA ASN A 8 -2.68 -0.31 -5.95
C ASN A 8 -3.24 0.81 -6.81
N LEU A 9 -2.68 2.02 -6.73
CA LEU A 9 -3.06 3.17 -7.57
C LEU A 9 -3.04 2.82 -9.06
N PHE A 10 -2.05 2.02 -9.48
CA PHE A 10 -1.95 1.44 -10.82
C PHE A 10 -1.87 -0.09 -10.72
N PRO A 11 -3.01 -0.81 -10.83
CA PRO A 11 -3.01 -2.26 -10.80
C PRO A 11 -2.32 -2.81 -12.04
N ARG A 12 -1.49 -3.86 -11.85
CA ARG A 12 -0.88 -4.58 -12.97
C ARG A 12 -1.95 -5.38 -13.74
N LEU A 13 -1.70 -5.67 -15.01
CA LEU A 13 -2.61 -6.48 -15.84
C LEU A 13 -2.95 -7.85 -15.20
N THR A 14 -1.99 -8.44 -14.50
CA THR A 14 -2.21 -9.69 -13.75
C THR A 14 -3.16 -9.52 -12.56
N THR A 15 -3.22 -8.35 -11.94
CA THR A 15 -4.22 -8.03 -10.92
C THR A 15 -5.61 -7.90 -11.54
N LEU A 16 -5.71 -7.26 -12.71
CA LEU A 16 -6.98 -7.15 -13.44
C LEU A 16 -7.51 -8.50 -13.91
N ALA A 17 -6.64 -9.37 -14.44
CA ALA A 17 -7.02 -10.72 -14.84
C ALA A 17 -7.53 -11.55 -13.64
N LYS A 18 -6.88 -11.41 -12.47
CA LYS A 18 -7.33 -12.04 -11.23
C LYS A 18 -8.70 -11.51 -10.77
N LEU A 19 -8.95 -10.20 -10.93
CA LEU A 19 -10.22 -9.59 -10.57
C LEU A 19 -11.34 -10.04 -11.53
N PHE A 20 -11.06 -10.09 -12.82
CA PHE A 20 -12.00 -10.53 -13.85
C PHE A 20 -12.44 -11.99 -13.67
N ALA A 21 -11.52 -12.86 -13.22
CA ALA A 21 -11.79 -14.28 -13.01
C ALA A 21 -12.41 -14.62 -11.64
N ALA A 22 -12.62 -13.63 -10.76
CA ALA A 22 -13.06 -13.89 -9.39
C ALA A 22 -14.56 -13.61 -9.20
N ASP A 23 -15.24 -14.53 -8.49
CA ASP A 23 -16.63 -14.37 -8.07
C ASP A 23 -16.75 -13.43 -6.85
N THR A 24 -15.67 -13.27 -6.09
CA THR A 24 -15.62 -12.42 -4.90
C THR A 24 -14.25 -11.76 -4.82
N TRP A 25 -14.25 -10.44 -4.61
CA TRP A 25 -13.03 -9.66 -4.40
C TRP A 25 -13.00 -9.08 -2.98
N ILE A 26 -11.94 -9.38 -2.25
CA ILE A 26 -11.68 -8.87 -0.91
C ILE A 26 -10.55 -7.85 -1.00
N VAL A 27 -10.83 -6.63 -0.55
CA VAL A 27 -9.86 -5.54 -0.48
C VAL A 27 -9.02 -5.71 0.79
N LEU A 28 -7.72 -5.89 0.61
CA LEU A 28 -6.78 -6.01 1.72
C LEU A 28 -6.02 -4.68 1.91
N ASP A 29 -6.58 -3.80 2.74
CA ASP A 29 -6.03 -2.44 2.95
C ASP A 29 -5.09 -2.35 4.16
N ASP A 30 -5.22 -3.23 5.15
CA ASP A 30 -4.38 -3.26 6.36
C ASP A 30 -3.12 -4.11 6.17
N VAL A 31 -2.27 -3.71 5.23
CA VAL A 31 -0.97 -4.37 4.97
C VAL A 31 0.19 -3.43 5.19
N GLN A 32 1.30 -3.99 5.67
CA GLN A 32 2.51 -3.22 5.96
C GLN A 32 3.05 -2.54 4.70
N PHE A 33 3.44 -1.27 4.87
CA PHE A 33 3.98 -0.49 3.77
C PHE A 33 5.29 -1.08 3.25
N THR A 34 5.39 -1.15 1.92
CA THR A 34 6.62 -1.57 1.27
C THR A 34 7.52 -0.34 1.14
N ARG A 35 8.76 -0.46 1.60
CA ARG A 35 9.70 0.67 1.78
C ARG A 35 10.02 1.45 0.49
N ARG A 36 9.74 0.88 -0.69
CA ARG A 36 10.08 1.45 -2.00
C ARG A 36 8.87 1.76 -2.88
N ASP A 37 7.64 1.48 -2.44
CA ASP A 37 6.46 1.83 -3.22
C ASP A 37 5.88 3.18 -2.79
N TYR A 38 5.23 3.83 -3.75
CA TYR A 38 4.41 5.02 -3.51
C TYR A 38 3.03 4.60 -3.00
N GLN A 39 2.85 4.62 -1.68
CA GLN A 39 1.59 4.28 -1.02
C GLN A 39 0.96 5.54 -0.42
N HIS A 40 -0.38 5.64 -0.44
CA HIS A 40 -1.18 6.76 0.12
C HIS A 40 -0.81 8.16 -0.38
N ARG A 41 -0.22 8.28 -1.58
CA ARG A 41 0.11 9.58 -2.18
C ARG A 41 -1.09 10.12 -2.94
N THR A 42 -1.83 11.04 -2.32
CA THR A 42 -3.00 11.68 -2.94
C THR A 42 -2.71 13.15 -3.21
N ARG A 43 -2.99 13.62 -4.43
CA ARG A 43 -2.93 15.05 -4.76
C ARG A 43 -4.24 15.70 -4.33
N LEU A 44 -4.16 16.58 -3.35
CA LEU A 44 -5.31 17.33 -2.86
C LEU A 44 -5.27 18.72 -3.49
N ALA A 45 -6.38 19.14 -4.10
CA ALA A 45 -6.60 20.52 -4.52
C ALA A 45 -7.30 21.29 -3.39
N ALA A 46 -7.01 22.58 -3.25
CA ALA A 46 -7.79 23.42 -2.35
C ALA A 46 -9.19 23.63 -2.94
N LEU A 47 -10.24 23.55 -2.10
CA LEU A 47 -11.62 23.69 -2.56
C LEU A 47 -11.89 25.07 -3.20
N SER A 48 -11.20 26.11 -2.70
CA SER A 48 -11.30 27.49 -3.18
C SER A 48 -10.37 27.81 -4.35
N ASP A 49 -9.36 26.98 -4.60
CA ASP A 49 -8.32 27.22 -5.60
C ASP A 49 -7.81 25.87 -6.14
N PRO A 50 -8.41 25.36 -7.23
CA PRO A 50 -8.05 24.07 -7.81
C PRO A 50 -6.61 24.00 -8.33
N ASP A 51 -6.01 25.14 -8.68
CA ASP A 51 -4.63 25.21 -9.17
C ASP A 51 -3.62 25.02 -8.02
N ARG A 52 -4.02 25.35 -6.80
CA ARG A 52 -3.22 25.12 -5.59
C ARG A 52 -3.34 23.67 -5.13
N THR A 53 -2.51 22.82 -5.72
CA THR A 53 -2.41 21.41 -5.35
C THR A 53 -1.27 21.12 -4.38
N LYS A 54 -1.50 20.20 -3.43
CA LYS A 54 -0.48 19.67 -2.52
C LYS A 54 -0.50 18.14 -2.51
N TRP A 55 0.67 17.53 -2.38
CA TRP A 55 0.78 16.09 -2.16
C TRP A 55 0.67 15.78 -0.67
N LEU A 56 -0.33 14.99 -0.29
CA LEU A 56 -0.35 14.35 1.02
C LEU A 56 0.39 13.01 0.88
N SER A 57 1.50 12.85 1.60
CA SER A 57 2.21 11.57 1.72
C SER A 57 2.28 11.23 3.21
N ILE A 58 1.87 10.02 3.56
CA ILE A 58 2.02 9.51 4.93
C ILE A 58 3.42 8.90 5.02
N SER A 59 4.21 9.33 6.00
CA SER A 59 5.49 8.69 6.27
C SER A 59 5.22 7.31 6.86
N PRO A 60 5.74 6.21 6.27
CA PRO A 60 5.57 4.89 6.84
C PRO A 60 6.24 4.84 8.22
N PRO A 61 5.61 4.28 9.26
CA PRO A 61 6.25 4.09 10.55
C PRO A 61 7.51 3.24 10.35
N THR A 62 8.65 3.74 10.83
CA THR A 62 9.91 3.00 10.79
C THR A 62 9.77 1.70 11.57
N CYS A 63 9.88 0.56 10.90
CA CYS A 63 10.01 -0.73 11.57
C CYS A 63 11.34 -0.75 12.36
N PRO A 64 11.33 -0.85 13.69
CA PRO A 64 12.56 -0.94 14.47
C PRO A 64 13.32 -2.21 14.07
N ARG A 65 14.62 -2.08 13.79
CA ARG A 65 15.49 -3.19 13.40
C ARG A 65 15.38 -4.27 14.48
N ALA A 66 14.85 -5.45 14.14
CA ALA A 66 14.81 -6.59 15.04
C ALA A 66 16.22 -6.82 15.60
N ALA A 67 16.37 -6.72 16.93
CA ALA A 67 17.62 -7.02 17.58
C ALA A 67 17.96 -8.49 17.31
N ARG A 68 19.14 -8.76 16.75
CA ARG A 68 19.63 -10.14 16.58
C ARG A 68 19.71 -10.76 17.99
N PRO A 69 19.06 -11.91 18.26
CA PRO A 69 19.27 -12.60 19.52
C PRO A 69 20.74 -13.03 19.57
N SER A 70 21.43 -12.65 20.65
CA SER A 70 22.76 -13.17 20.98
C SER A 70 22.65 -14.67 21.16
N SER A 71 23.39 -15.45 20.37
CA SER A 71 23.52 -16.89 20.58
C SER A 71 23.94 -17.16 22.02
N ALA A 72 23.06 -17.77 22.82
CA ALA A 72 23.44 -18.33 24.10
C ALA A 72 24.15 -19.65 23.84
N THR A 73 25.46 -19.65 24.02
CA THR A 73 26.30 -20.86 24.08
C THR A 73 25.84 -21.70 25.26
N LEU A 74 25.48 -22.97 25.01
CA LEU A 74 25.30 -24.02 26.02
C LEU A 74 26.65 -24.52 26.52
#